data_AF-A0A165USC7-F1
#
_entry.id   AF-A0A165USC7-F1
#
_cell.length_a   1.000
_cell.length_b   1.000
_cell.length_c   1.000
_cell.angle_alpha   90.00
_cell.angle_beta   90.00
_cell.angle_gamma   90.00
#
_symmetry.space_group_name_H-M   'P 1'
#
loop_
_entity.id
_entity.type
_entity.pdbx_description
1 polymer ?
#
loop_
_entity_poly.entity_id
_entity_poly.type
_entity_poly.pdbx_seq_one_letter_code
_entity_poly.pdbx_strand_id
1 'polypeptide(L)'
;MGAGQSKSDEHVFHPETPIQFSSDVVNHLSDTLASPDTPPERQSTLDAHIRSRIQDELAHLREEEEHVREEIERALEKENLDRERGMAGDESGQVKTSTALLGDVDELRKQVERFHSKKDEEAFVAARTRGEAVAQCFKNNPTTPLDCWKHVGEFKASVAHVEERYIESLR
;
A
#
# COMPACT_ATOMS: atom_id res chain seq x y z
N MET A 1 30.90 51.98 17.83
CA MET A 1 32.24 52.20 17.23
C MET A 1 32.44 51.16 16.14
N GLY A 2 33.07 51.54 15.02
CA GLY A 2 33.68 50.59 14.08
C GLY A 2 32.96 50.35 12.75
N ALA A 3 32.88 51.39 11.91
CA ALA A 3 32.74 51.22 10.47
C ALA A 3 34.14 51.07 9.85
N GLY A 4 34.41 49.94 9.20
CA GLY A 4 35.63 49.72 8.42
C GLY A 4 35.27 49.43 6.98
N GLN A 5 35.33 50.47 6.13
CA GLN A 5 35.26 50.32 4.68
C GLN A 5 36.51 49.58 4.18
N SER A 6 36.33 48.41 3.59
CA SER A 6 37.36 47.75 2.78
C SER A 6 37.43 48.43 1.41
N LYS A 7 38.50 49.19 1.15
CA LYS A 7 38.84 49.65 -0.20
C LYS A 7 39.43 48.47 -0.98
N SER A 8 38.97 48.26 -2.20
CA SER A 8 39.57 47.30 -3.14
C SER A 8 40.85 47.91 -3.74
N ASP A 9 42.01 47.34 -3.42
CA ASP A 9 43.26 47.62 -4.13
C ASP A 9 43.18 46.99 -5.53
N GLU A 10 43.15 47.83 -6.56
CA GLU A 10 43.19 47.40 -7.96
C GLU A 10 44.65 47.20 -8.38
N HIS A 11 45.12 45.95 -8.39
CA HIS A 11 46.46 45.60 -8.86
C HIS A 11 46.45 45.44 -10.39
N VAL A 12 46.92 46.46 -11.11
CA VAL A 12 47.16 46.38 -12.55
C VAL A 12 48.60 45.91 -12.79
N PHE A 13 48.76 44.71 -13.33
CA PHE A 13 50.05 44.16 -13.72
C PHE A 13 50.36 44.52 -15.18
N HIS A 14 51.44 45.26 -15.41
CA HIS A 14 51.96 45.51 -16.75
C HIS A 14 53.01 44.44 -17.11
N PRO A 15 52.87 43.73 -18.24
CA PRO A 15 53.88 42.78 -18.66
C PRO A 15 55.16 43.51 -19.12
N GLU A 16 56.32 43.11 -18.59
CA GLU A 16 57.65 43.65 -18.89
C GLU A 16 58.13 43.33 -20.34
N THR A 17 57.46 42.43 -21.05
CA THR A 17 57.82 42.02 -22.42
C THR A 17 56.69 42.33 -23.41
N PRO A 18 57.00 42.91 -24.59
CA PRO A 18 55.99 43.17 -25.61
C PRO A 18 55.52 41.84 -26.20
N ILE A 19 54.30 41.45 -25.88
CA ILE A 19 53.64 40.27 -26.42
C ILE A 19 53.24 40.60 -27.87
N GLN A 20 54.05 40.16 -28.85
CA GLN A 20 53.68 40.24 -30.27
C GLN A 20 52.94 38.95 -30.64
N PHE A 21 51.68 39.08 -31.03
CA PHE A 21 50.91 37.99 -31.61
C PHE A 21 51.22 37.88 -33.10
N SER A 22 51.21 36.66 -33.65
CA SER A 22 51.31 36.48 -35.09
C SER A 22 50.10 37.12 -35.79
N SER A 23 50.32 37.65 -37.01
CA SER A 23 49.25 38.24 -37.83
C SER A 23 48.07 37.30 -38.01
N ASP A 24 48.33 35.99 -38.08
CA ASP A 24 47.30 34.97 -38.30
C ASP A 24 46.36 34.83 -37.10
N VAL A 25 46.89 34.92 -35.88
CA VAL A 25 46.08 34.89 -34.65
C VAL A 25 45.27 36.18 -34.52
N VAL A 26 45.87 37.32 -34.84
CA VAL A 26 45.18 38.62 -34.82
C VAL A 26 44.03 38.63 -35.84
N ASN A 27 44.27 38.11 -37.05
CA ASN A 27 43.26 37.99 -38.11
C ASN A 27 42.12 37.04 -37.71
N HIS A 28 42.46 35.88 -37.13
CA HIS A 28 41.45 34.94 -36.64
C HIS A 28 40.59 35.57 -35.53
N LEU A 29 41.20 36.31 -34.61
CA LEU A 29 40.46 37.02 -33.57
C LEU A 29 39.58 38.14 -34.15
N SER A 30 40.07 38.92 -35.12
CA SER A 30 39.27 39.95 -35.78
C SER A 30 38.10 39.38 -36.59
N ASP A 31 38.29 38.24 -37.25
CA ASP A 31 37.24 37.54 -37.99
C ASP A 31 36.18 36.97 -37.03
N THR A 32 36.60 36.45 -35.87
CA THR A 32 35.66 36.02 -34.82
C THR A 32 34.92 37.17 -34.13
N LEU A 33 35.47 38.38 -34.11
CA LEU A 33 34.77 39.56 -33.58
C LEU A 33 33.68 40.08 -34.53
N ALA A 34 33.82 39.82 -35.84
CA ALA A 34 32.84 40.20 -36.85
C ALA A 34 31.63 39.25 -36.90
N SER A 35 31.78 38.01 -36.41
CA SER A 35 30.70 37.03 -36.29
C SER A 35 30.12 37.04 -34.87
N PRO A 36 28.82 37.34 -34.67
CA PRO A 36 28.19 37.28 -33.34
C PRO A 36 28.00 35.83 -32.83
N ASP A 37 28.17 34.82 -33.69
CA ASP A 37 27.94 33.41 -33.35
C ASP A 37 29.16 32.73 -32.73
N THR A 38 28.91 31.91 -31.71
CA THR A 38 29.92 31.06 -31.08
C THR A 38 30.40 29.97 -32.05
N PRO A 39 31.72 29.78 -32.23
CA PRO A 39 32.23 28.75 -33.12
C PRO A 39 31.81 27.35 -32.66
N PRO A 40 31.62 26.38 -33.59
CA PRO A 40 31.02 25.08 -33.30
C PRO A 40 31.79 24.25 -32.25
N GLU A 41 33.12 24.38 -32.20
CA GLU A 41 33.94 23.72 -31.16
C GLU A 41 33.70 24.30 -29.76
N ARG A 42 33.47 25.61 -29.67
CA ARG A 42 33.13 26.26 -28.40
C ARG A 42 31.68 25.93 -28.00
N GLN A 43 30.79 25.75 -28.97
CA GLN A 43 29.42 25.33 -28.70
C GLN A 43 29.38 23.90 -28.13
N SER A 44 30.14 22.96 -28.69
CA SER A 44 30.13 21.56 -28.21
C SER A 44 30.68 21.42 -26.79
N THR A 45 31.73 22.17 -26.45
CA THR A 45 32.30 22.21 -25.09
C THR A 45 31.32 22.84 -24.09
N LEU A 46 30.64 23.91 -24.49
CA LEU A 46 29.62 24.57 -23.67
C LEU A 46 28.40 23.67 -23.45
N ASP A 47 27.91 23.00 -24.50
CA ASP A 47 26.82 22.02 -24.41
C ASP A 47 27.18 20.83 -23.51
N ALA A 48 28.41 20.33 -23.60
CA ALA A 48 28.88 19.24 -22.74
C ALA A 48 28.90 19.65 -21.26
N HIS A 49 29.38 20.86 -20.96
CA HIS A 49 29.37 21.42 -19.61
C HIS A 49 27.93 21.62 -19.10
N ILE A 50 27.03 22.14 -19.93
CA ILE A 50 25.62 22.30 -19.58
C ILE A 50 24.99 20.94 -19.28
N ARG A 51 25.22 19.92 -20.12
CA ARG A 51 24.69 18.56 -19.89
C ARG A 51 25.22 17.96 -18.59
N SER A 52 26.51 18.13 -18.28
CA SER A 52 27.08 17.69 -17.00
C SER A 52 26.35 18.33 -15.83
N ARG A 53 26.18 19.66 -15.85
CA ARG A 53 25.50 20.37 -14.77
C ARG A 53 24.04 19.95 -14.64
N ILE A 54 23.33 19.75 -15.76
CA ILE A 54 21.95 19.25 -15.73
C ILE A 54 21.90 17.85 -15.11
N GLN A 55 22.85 16.98 -15.42
CA GLN A 55 22.90 15.63 -14.85
C GLN A 55 23.17 15.67 -13.34
N ASP A 56 24.07 16.52 -12.89
CA ASP A 56 24.38 16.70 -11.47
C ASP A 56 23.16 17.23 -10.70
N GLU A 57 22.48 18.24 -11.24
CA GLU A 57 21.25 18.80 -10.64
C GLU A 57 20.09 17.79 -10.65
N LEU A 58 19.95 16.99 -11.73
CA LEU A 58 18.95 15.91 -11.77
C LEU A 58 19.23 14.81 -10.75
N ALA A 59 20.50 14.50 -10.49
CA ALA A 59 20.88 13.53 -9.48
C ALA A 59 20.52 14.06 -8.08
N HIS A 60 20.86 15.32 -7.79
CA HIS A 60 20.51 15.99 -6.55
C HIS A 60 18.99 16.02 -6.30
N LEU A 61 18.20 16.41 -7.30
CA LEU A 61 16.73 16.44 -7.19
C LEU A 61 16.13 15.05 -6.91
N ARG A 62 16.71 13.97 -7.45
CA ARG A 62 16.23 12.61 -7.17
C ARG A 62 16.49 12.19 -5.73
N GLU A 63 17.64 12.56 -5.18
CA GLU A 63 17.98 12.30 -3.78
C GLU A 63 17.05 13.08 -2.83
N GLU A 64 16.76 14.35 -3.15
CA GLU A 64 15.78 15.14 -2.41
C GLU A 64 14.36 14.55 -2.50
N GLU A 65 13.94 14.09 -3.70
CA GLU A 65 12.64 13.42 -3.87
C GLU A 65 12.55 12.13 -3.05
N GLU A 66 13.60 11.32 -3.00
CA GLU A 66 13.66 10.10 -2.19
C GLU A 66 13.58 10.45 -0.70
N HIS A 67 14.35 11.43 -0.24
CA HIS A 67 14.29 11.90 1.14
C HIS A 67 12.90 12.40 1.54
N VAL A 68 12.26 13.22 0.69
CA VAL A 68 10.91 13.72 0.93
C VAL A 68 9.90 12.57 0.95
N ARG A 69 10.05 11.56 0.08
CA ARG A 69 9.19 10.36 0.10
C ARG A 69 9.34 9.60 1.41
N GLU A 70 10.56 9.36 1.87
CA GLU A 70 10.81 8.69 3.15
C GLU A 70 10.21 9.47 4.33
N GLU A 71 10.32 10.80 4.32
CA GLU A 71 9.70 11.64 5.35
C GLU A 71 8.18 11.57 5.33
N ILE A 72 7.57 11.57 4.13
CA ILE A 72 6.12 11.41 3.95
C ILE A 72 5.68 10.03 4.45
N GLU A 73 6.38 8.96 4.07
CA GLU A 73 6.08 7.60 4.53
C GLU A 73 6.16 7.50 6.06
N ARG A 74 7.24 8.03 6.65
CA ARG A 74 7.40 8.07 8.11
C ARG A 74 6.32 8.89 8.80
N ALA A 75 5.90 10.01 8.21
CA ALA A 75 4.83 10.85 8.73
C ALA A 75 3.47 10.13 8.66
N LEU A 76 3.17 9.45 7.55
CA LEU A 76 1.96 8.65 7.38
C LEU A 76 1.92 7.44 8.31
N GLU A 77 3.05 6.75 8.51
CA GLU A 77 3.15 5.67 9.49
C GLU A 77 2.87 6.18 10.90
N LYS A 78 3.48 7.31 11.28
CA LYS A 78 3.23 7.94 12.57
C LYS A 78 1.78 8.38 12.73
N GLU A 79 1.19 9.01 11.71
CA GLU A 79 -0.22 9.41 11.74
C GLU A 79 -1.14 8.20 11.87
N ASN A 80 -0.86 7.11 11.13
CA ASN A 80 -1.62 5.87 11.26
C ASN A 80 -1.52 5.30 12.67
N LEU A 81 -0.32 5.27 13.27
CA LEU A 81 -0.13 4.81 14.65
C LEU A 81 -0.85 5.72 15.66
N ASP A 82 -0.78 7.04 15.50
CA ASP A 82 -1.44 8.00 16.38
C ASP A 82 -2.97 7.94 16.22
N ARG A 83 -3.46 7.72 14.99
CA ARG A 83 -4.87 7.49 14.68
C ARG A 83 -5.36 6.15 15.23
N GLU A 84 -4.58 5.08 15.14
CA GLU A 84 -4.88 3.81 15.78
C GLU A 84 -4.95 3.95 17.30
N ARG A 85 -4.02 4.71 17.91
CA ARG A 85 -4.03 5.00 19.36
C ARG A 85 -5.21 5.88 19.77
N GLY A 86 -5.58 6.86 18.95
CA GLY A 86 -6.75 7.72 19.19
C GLY A 86 -8.07 6.95 19.04
N MET A 87 -8.15 6.05 18.06
CA MET A 87 -9.30 5.14 17.84
C MET A 87 -9.40 4.06 18.93
N ALA A 88 -8.29 3.70 19.59
CA ALA A 88 -8.28 2.82 20.75
C ALA A 88 -8.77 3.49 22.05
N GLY A 89 -9.01 4.81 22.02
CA GLY A 89 -9.44 5.62 23.17
C GLY A 89 -10.95 5.87 23.30
N ASP A 90 -11.77 5.36 22.37
CA ASP A 90 -13.24 5.46 22.45
C ASP A 90 -13.87 4.07 22.61
N GLU A 91 -14.84 4.01 23.51
CA GLU A 91 -15.44 2.80 24.06
C GLU A 91 -15.98 1.90 22.92
N SER A 92 -15.37 0.71 22.73
CA SER A 92 -15.77 -0.37 21.79
C SER A 92 -15.17 -0.38 20.37
N GLY A 93 -14.15 0.42 20.05
CA GLY A 93 -13.49 0.42 18.72
C GLY A 93 -12.31 -0.53 18.57
N GLN A 94 -12.53 -1.86 18.56
CA GLN A 94 -11.47 -2.85 18.38
C GLN A 94 -10.93 -2.86 16.93
N VAL A 95 -10.03 -1.96 16.59
CA VAL A 95 -9.23 -2.03 15.36
C VAL A 95 -7.98 -2.84 15.66
N LYS A 96 -8.05 -4.14 15.36
CA LYS A 96 -6.96 -5.09 15.57
C LYS A 96 -5.85 -4.81 14.57
N THR A 97 -4.62 -4.65 15.06
CA THR A 97 -3.39 -4.66 14.28
C THR A 97 -3.36 -5.88 13.35
N SER A 98 -2.66 -5.80 12.21
CA SER A 98 -2.53 -6.91 11.23
C SER A 98 -2.27 -8.29 11.85
N THR A 99 -1.47 -8.38 12.92
CA THR A 99 -1.21 -9.62 13.65
C THR A 99 -2.39 -10.11 14.50
N ALA A 100 -3.17 -9.21 15.09
CA ALA A 100 -4.40 -9.55 15.80
C ALA A 100 -5.53 -9.90 14.83
N LEU A 101 -5.58 -9.29 13.63
CA LEU A 101 -6.51 -9.71 12.56
C LEU A 101 -6.20 -11.12 12.05
N LEU A 102 -4.92 -11.48 11.93
CA LEU A 102 -4.53 -12.86 11.56
C LEU A 102 -4.98 -13.88 12.61
N GLY A 103 -4.79 -13.57 13.90
CA GLY A 103 -5.26 -14.42 15.00
C GLY A 103 -6.79 -14.58 15.00
N ASP A 104 -7.50 -13.47 14.80
CA ASP A 104 -8.95 -13.44 14.68
C ASP A 104 -9.49 -14.24 13.50
N VAL A 105 -8.86 -14.10 12.32
CA VAL A 105 -9.28 -14.82 11.13
C VAL A 105 -9.11 -16.32 11.34
N ASP A 106 -8.05 -16.75 11.99
CA ASP A 106 -7.84 -18.16 12.33
C ASP A 106 -8.80 -18.66 13.41
N GLU A 107 -9.17 -17.82 14.38
CA GLU A 107 -10.21 -18.14 15.36
C GLU A 107 -11.59 -18.28 14.70
N LEU A 108 -11.95 -17.35 13.81
CA LEU A 108 -13.18 -17.40 13.02
C LEU A 108 -13.22 -18.63 12.12
N ARG A 109 -12.11 -18.97 11.45
CA ARG A 109 -12.01 -20.20 10.66
C ARG A 109 -12.28 -21.44 11.51
N LYS A 110 -11.64 -21.54 12.68
CA LYS A 110 -11.85 -22.67 13.60
C LYS A 110 -13.29 -22.73 14.11
N GLN A 111 -13.91 -21.58 14.38
CA GLN A 111 -15.29 -21.51 14.85
C GLN A 111 -16.28 -21.92 13.75
N VAL A 112 -16.04 -21.49 12.51
CA VAL A 112 -16.81 -21.88 11.33
C VAL A 112 -16.67 -23.37 11.05
N GLU A 113 -15.44 -23.91 11.09
CA GLU A 113 -15.19 -25.34 10.88
C GLU A 113 -15.89 -26.21 11.94
N ARG A 114 -15.84 -25.79 13.22
CA ARG A 114 -16.61 -26.45 14.31
C ARG A 114 -18.11 -26.38 14.09
N PHE A 115 -18.63 -25.31 13.48
CA PHE A 115 -20.05 -25.17 13.21
C PHE A 115 -20.49 -26.02 12.01
N HIS A 116 -19.66 -26.11 10.97
CA HIS A 116 -19.89 -26.99 9.83
C HIS A 116 -19.82 -28.47 10.23
N SER A 117 -18.82 -28.88 11.01
CA SER A 117 -18.72 -30.25 11.50
C SER A 117 -19.92 -30.67 12.36
N LYS A 118 -20.50 -29.74 13.13
CA LYS A 118 -21.74 -29.97 13.90
C LYS A 118 -22.98 -30.08 13.01
N LYS A 119 -23.02 -29.35 11.89
CA LYS A 119 -24.12 -29.44 10.91
C LYS A 119 -24.06 -30.69 10.04
N ASP A 120 -22.85 -31.17 9.76
CA ASP A 120 -22.59 -32.40 9.02
C ASP A 120 -22.67 -33.64 9.90
N GLU A 121 -22.97 -33.47 11.18
CA GLU A 121 -23.17 -34.57 12.10
C GLU A 121 -24.34 -35.44 11.63
N GLU A 122 -24.11 -36.76 11.59
CA GLU A 122 -25.02 -37.75 11.00
C GLU A 122 -26.47 -37.63 11.52
N ALA A 123 -26.64 -37.14 12.75
CA ALA A 123 -27.93 -36.87 13.37
C ALA A 123 -28.74 -35.78 12.62
N PHE A 124 -28.11 -34.68 12.17
CA PHE A 124 -28.78 -33.62 11.42
C PHE A 124 -29.16 -34.09 10.01
N VAL A 125 -28.29 -34.86 9.36
CA VAL A 125 -28.56 -35.46 8.04
C VAL A 125 -29.72 -36.47 8.14
N ALA A 126 -29.73 -37.31 9.18
CA ALA A 126 -30.81 -38.26 9.42
C ALA A 126 -32.16 -37.57 9.72
N ALA A 127 -32.17 -36.48 10.48
CA ALA A 127 -33.39 -35.71 10.73
C ALA A 127 -33.93 -35.07 9.44
N ARG A 128 -33.05 -34.53 8.59
CA ARG A 128 -33.43 -33.92 7.32
C ARG A 128 -34.03 -34.92 6.34
N THR A 129 -33.39 -36.08 6.17
CA THR A 129 -33.89 -37.15 5.27
C THR A 129 -35.25 -37.68 5.73
N ARG A 130 -35.45 -37.87 7.05
CA ARG A 130 -36.76 -38.25 7.60
C ARG A 130 -37.82 -37.16 7.43
N GLY A 131 -37.44 -35.89 7.53
CA GLY A 131 -38.33 -34.76 7.25
C GLY A 131 -38.78 -34.70 5.77
N GLU A 132 -37.86 -34.99 4.85
CA GLU A 132 -38.16 -35.11 3.43
C GLU A 132 -39.10 -36.30 3.13
N ALA A 133 -38.91 -37.44 3.82
CA ALA A 133 -39.81 -38.60 3.71
C ALA A 133 -41.23 -38.29 4.20
N VAL A 134 -41.37 -37.52 5.28
CA VAL A 134 -42.69 -37.02 5.76
C VAL A 134 -43.34 -36.13 4.70
N ALA A 135 -42.58 -35.17 4.14
CA ALA A 135 -43.09 -34.29 3.11
C ALA A 135 -43.51 -35.04 1.83
N GLN A 136 -42.76 -36.07 1.44
CA GLN A 136 -43.11 -36.95 0.32
C GLN A 136 -44.38 -37.76 0.62
N CYS A 137 -44.52 -38.30 1.83
CA CYS A 137 -45.71 -39.06 2.22
C CYS A 137 -46.98 -38.20 2.15
N PHE A 138 -46.94 -36.96 2.64
CA PHE A 138 -48.08 -36.05 2.57
C PHE A 138 -48.41 -35.62 1.14
N LYS A 139 -47.41 -35.45 0.28
CA LYS A 139 -47.63 -35.18 -1.15
C LYS A 139 -48.32 -36.33 -1.87
N ASN A 140 -47.98 -37.56 -1.51
CA ASN A 140 -48.56 -38.76 -2.13
C ASN A 140 -49.95 -39.10 -1.58
N ASN A 141 -50.31 -38.63 -0.39
CA ASN A 141 -51.59 -38.90 0.27
C ASN A 141 -52.34 -37.59 0.64
N PRO A 142 -52.86 -36.84 -0.34
CA PRO A 142 -53.49 -35.54 -0.11
C PRO A 142 -54.85 -35.63 0.63
N THR A 143 -55.55 -36.76 0.51
CA THR A 143 -56.87 -36.99 1.13
C THR A 143 -56.78 -37.85 2.39
N THR A 144 -55.68 -38.57 2.61
CA THR A 144 -55.45 -39.44 3.78
C THR A 144 -54.12 -39.12 4.50
N PRO A 145 -53.96 -37.91 5.04
CA PRO A 145 -52.72 -37.52 5.72
C PRO A 145 -52.42 -38.35 6.98
N LEU A 146 -53.43 -39.01 7.55
CA LEU A 146 -53.27 -39.86 8.74
C LEU A 146 -52.43 -41.11 8.48
N ASP A 147 -52.31 -41.58 7.22
CA ASP A 147 -51.50 -42.76 6.89
C ASP A 147 -49.99 -42.50 7.07
N CYS A 148 -49.57 -41.23 7.09
CA CYS A 148 -48.17 -40.82 7.24
C CYS A 148 -47.69 -40.75 8.70
N TRP A 149 -48.49 -41.20 9.67
CA TRP A 149 -48.18 -41.10 11.11
C TRP A 149 -46.84 -41.74 11.50
N LYS A 150 -46.48 -42.87 10.85
CA LYS A 150 -45.23 -43.58 11.14
C LYS A 150 -44.00 -42.73 10.77
N HIS A 151 -44.01 -42.12 9.58
CA HIS A 151 -42.94 -41.23 9.14
C HIS A 151 -42.82 -40.00 10.05
N VAL A 152 -43.95 -39.44 10.49
CA VAL A 152 -43.97 -38.32 11.44
C VAL A 152 -43.38 -38.73 12.80
N GLY A 153 -43.68 -39.95 13.28
CA GLY A 153 -43.10 -40.48 14.51
C GLY A 153 -41.58 -40.65 14.44
N GLU A 154 -41.09 -41.22 13.34
CA GLU A 154 -39.64 -41.39 13.11
C GLU A 154 -38.89 -40.06 12.97
N PHE A 155 -39.53 -39.07 12.32
CA PHE A 155 -39.00 -37.71 12.23
C PHE A 155 -38.93 -37.04 13.60
N LYS A 156 -40.02 -37.09 14.39
CA LYS A 156 -40.05 -36.54 15.76
C LYS A 156 -38.97 -37.17 16.64
N ALA A 157 -38.76 -38.49 16.55
CA ALA A 157 -37.71 -39.18 17.29
C ALA A 157 -36.30 -38.71 16.88
N SER A 158 -36.05 -38.51 15.57
CA SER A 158 -34.75 -37.96 15.12
C SER A 158 -34.53 -36.52 15.54
N VAL A 159 -35.58 -35.70 15.54
CA VAL A 159 -35.49 -34.29 15.98
C VAL A 159 -35.21 -34.23 17.48
N ALA A 160 -35.91 -35.03 18.30
CA ALA A 160 -35.65 -35.09 19.74
C ALA A 160 -34.19 -35.45 20.07
N HIS A 161 -33.60 -36.40 19.33
CA HIS A 161 -32.20 -36.78 19.49
C HIS A 161 -31.24 -35.64 19.06
N VAL A 162 -31.56 -34.90 18.01
CA VAL A 162 -30.78 -33.72 17.59
C VAL A 162 -30.90 -32.58 18.61
N GLU A 163 -32.10 -32.34 19.13
CA GLU A 163 -32.36 -31.35 20.18
C GLU A 163 -31.60 -31.66 21.47
N GLU A 164 -31.58 -32.92 21.90
CA GLU A 164 -30.81 -33.37 23.07
C GLU A 164 -29.32 -33.06 22.91
N ARG A 165 -28.70 -33.48 21.79
CA ARG A 165 -27.29 -33.15 21.50
C ARG A 165 -27.03 -31.65 21.41
N TYR A 166 -27.96 -30.90 20.82
CA TYR A 166 -27.82 -29.46 20.72
C TYR A 166 -27.83 -28.79 22.11
N ILE A 167 -28.77 -29.19 22.98
CA ILE A 167 -28.87 -28.72 24.36
C ILE A 167 -27.63 -29.12 25.16
N GLU A 168 -27.13 -30.34 25.03
CA GLU A 168 -25.88 -30.79 25.65
C GLU A 168 -24.69 -29.95 25.20
N SER A 169 -24.65 -29.52 23.93
CA SER A 169 -23.56 -28.68 23.41
C SER A 169 -23.59 -27.22 23.89
N LEU A 170 -24.70 -26.78 24.47
CA LEU A 170 -24.87 -25.44 25.04
C LEU A 170 -24.59 -25.40 26.56
N ARG A 171 -24.46 -26.56 27.20
CA ARG A 171 -24.16 -26.72 28.62
C ARG A 171 -22.67 -26.70 28.88
#